data_AF-A0A2P2IE22-F1
#
_entry.id   AF-A0A2P2IE22-F1
#
_cell.length_a   1.000
_cell.length_b   1.000
_cell.length_c   1.000
_cell.angle_alpha   90.00
_cell.angle_beta   90.00
_cell.angle_gamma   90.00
#
_symmetry.space_group_name_H-M   'P 1'
#
loop_
_entity.id
_entity.type
_entity.pdbx_description
1 polymer ?
#
loop_
_entity_poly.entity_id
_entity_poly.type
_entity_poly.pdbx_seq_one_letter_code
_entity_poly.pdbx_strand_id
1 'polypeptide(L)'
;LTFVRNAKFTNEKSSPNINLMMNCVVELYGIDFDSSYQHTFVYIRQLVIHLRNHIYKKGSTTSKQSRDSFQNIHNWQFINCLRVWTRILCEFGAKDRSSPLYPLVYPLIQIIFGVFSVQLSPKYFPLRLHCIRCLNQIAKASHGRIYVPVSAQLLPIFQSSELKKELKPNTSKPLNITYALKVSENEIRSKSYQQNLVEESIHLLLEHFSIYSYSICFPELIFPISIFLKKSGKEIRRHAPSFSKQITELIKKFDLNSKFIIERRDKVTFSPKDFEKMQSFLEVERKGGLLSPIQRELNR
;
A
#
# COMPACT_ATOMS: atom_id res chain seq x y z
N LEU A 1 -20.19 -10.06 -11.10
CA LEU A 1 -20.07 -10.53 -9.71
C LEU A 1 -21.11 -9.85 -8.82
N THR A 2 -22.01 -10.62 -8.19
CA THR A 2 -23.01 -10.12 -7.21
C THR A 2 -22.36 -9.33 -6.07
N PHE A 3 -21.13 -9.70 -5.69
CA PHE A 3 -20.27 -8.93 -4.77
C PHE A 3 -20.21 -7.43 -5.10
N VAL A 4 -19.97 -7.07 -6.35
CA VAL A 4 -19.77 -5.67 -6.77
C VAL A 4 -21.03 -4.84 -6.56
N ARG A 5 -22.21 -5.45 -6.72
CA ARG A 5 -23.51 -4.79 -6.48
C ARG A 5 -23.71 -4.49 -4.99
N ASN A 6 -23.27 -5.38 -4.11
CA ASN A 6 -23.45 -5.27 -2.66
C ASN A 6 -22.32 -4.49 -1.95
N ALA A 7 -21.18 -4.23 -2.62
CA ALA A 7 -20.02 -3.54 -2.06
C ALA A 7 -19.97 -2.03 -2.39
N LYS A 8 -21.12 -1.38 -2.62
CA LYS A 8 -21.21 0.03 -3.05
C LYS A 8 -20.95 1.04 -1.93
N PHE A 9 -21.31 0.70 -0.70
CA PHE A 9 -21.15 1.58 0.46
C PHE A 9 -20.34 0.89 1.53
N THR A 10 -19.15 1.41 1.83
CA THR A 10 -18.30 0.90 2.89
C THR A 10 -18.33 1.86 4.05
N ASN A 11 -18.85 1.39 5.19
CA ASN A 11 -18.85 2.08 6.47
C ASN A 11 -18.65 1.06 7.59
N GLU A 12 -18.60 1.54 8.83
CA GLU A 12 -18.39 0.70 10.01
C GLU A 12 -19.39 -0.47 10.11
N LYS A 13 -20.66 -0.26 9.74
CA LYS A 13 -21.71 -1.28 9.79
C LYS A 13 -21.64 -2.28 8.64
N SER A 14 -21.33 -1.82 7.42
CA SER A 14 -21.29 -2.69 6.23
C SER A 14 -19.96 -3.42 6.04
N SER A 15 -18.88 -2.91 6.65
CA SER A 15 -17.54 -3.46 6.44
C SER A 15 -17.40 -4.94 6.84
N PRO A 16 -17.97 -5.44 7.96
CA PRO A 16 -17.90 -6.87 8.30
C PRO A 16 -18.53 -7.75 7.22
N ASN A 17 -19.73 -7.39 6.75
CA ASN A 17 -20.43 -8.13 5.69
C ASN A 17 -19.67 -8.12 4.37
N ILE A 18 -19.10 -6.97 3.99
CA ILE A 18 -18.23 -6.89 2.79
C ILE A 18 -17.04 -7.82 2.95
N ASN A 19 -16.37 -7.80 4.11
CA ASN A 19 -15.22 -8.67 4.37
C ASN A 19 -15.59 -10.16 4.31
N LEU A 20 -16.74 -10.55 4.86
CA LEU A 20 -17.24 -11.93 4.77
C LEU A 20 -17.46 -12.33 3.31
N MET A 21 -18.18 -11.51 2.52
CA MET A 21 -18.38 -11.80 1.09
C MET A 21 -17.06 -11.90 0.34
N MET A 22 -16.06 -11.06 0.65
CA MET A 22 -14.74 -11.16 0.03
C MET A 22 -14.07 -12.50 0.36
N ASN A 23 -14.18 -12.99 1.59
CA ASN A 23 -13.61 -14.29 1.98
C ASN A 23 -14.29 -15.44 1.24
N CYS A 24 -15.63 -15.45 1.16
CA CYS A 24 -16.36 -16.46 0.40
C CYS A 24 -15.98 -16.44 -1.10
N VAL A 25 -15.78 -15.26 -1.68
CA VAL A 25 -15.31 -15.14 -3.07
C VAL A 25 -13.89 -15.69 -3.21
N VAL A 26 -12.99 -15.42 -2.26
CA VAL A 26 -11.64 -15.99 -2.27
C VAL A 26 -11.70 -17.52 -2.21
N GLU A 27 -12.44 -18.10 -1.26
CA GLU A 27 -12.60 -19.56 -1.13
C GLU A 27 -13.17 -20.19 -2.41
N LEU A 28 -14.18 -19.56 -3.04
CA LEU A 28 -14.76 -20.04 -4.29
C LEU A 28 -13.75 -20.10 -5.44
N TYR A 29 -12.85 -19.11 -5.53
CA TYR A 29 -11.81 -19.07 -6.56
C TYR A 29 -10.65 -20.05 -6.29
N GLY A 30 -10.65 -20.69 -5.12
CA GLY A 30 -9.74 -21.78 -4.80
C GLY A 30 -10.16 -23.15 -5.35
N ILE A 31 -11.37 -23.27 -5.92
CA ILE A 31 -11.94 -24.57 -6.33
C ILE A 31 -11.40 -25.03 -7.68
N ASP A 32 -11.39 -24.14 -8.68
CA ASP A 32 -10.90 -24.42 -10.03
C ASP A 32 -10.09 -23.25 -10.57
N PHE A 33 -8.79 -23.45 -10.77
CA PHE A 33 -7.88 -22.40 -11.20
C PHE A 33 -8.03 -22.02 -12.67
N ASP A 34 -8.50 -22.92 -13.53
CA ASP A 34 -8.68 -22.63 -14.96
C ASP A 34 -9.86 -21.66 -15.15
N SER A 35 -11.02 -21.97 -14.58
CA SER A 35 -12.16 -21.05 -14.57
C SER A 35 -11.85 -19.76 -13.84
N SER A 36 -11.13 -19.83 -12.71
CA SER A 36 -10.74 -18.67 -11.93
C SER A 36 -9.82 -17.73 -12.69
N TYR A 37 -8.86 -18.27 -13.45
CA TYR A 37 -7.99 -17.47 -14.30
C TYR A 37 -8.79 -16.72 -15.37
N GLN A 38 -9.65 -17.42 -16.11
CA GLN A 38 -10.47 -16.81 -17.17
C GLN A 38 -11.34 -15.68 -16.61
N HIS A 39 -12.02 -15.94 -15.48
CA HIS A 39 -12.87 -14.94 -14.85
C HIS A 39 -12.05 -13.75 -14.34
N THR A 40 -10.97 -14.00 -13.59
CA THR A 40 -10.11 -12.95 -13.03
C THR A 40 -9.52 -12.07 -14.14
N PHE A 41 -9.05 -12.67 -15.23
CA PHE A 41 -8.50 -11.96 -16.38
C PHE A 41 -9.52 -10.97 -16.97
N VAL A 42 -10.77 -11.41 -17.21
CA VAL A 42 -11.82 -10.55 -17.78
C VAL A 42 -12.10 -9.35 -16.87
N TYR A 43 -12.20 -9.55 -15.55
CA TYR A 43 -12.50 -8.45 -14.64
C TYR A 43 -11.31 -7.52 -14.40
N ILE A 44 -10.08 -8.04 -14.32
CA ILE A 44 -8.87 -7.20 -14.30
C ILE A 44 -8.81 -6.35 -15.56
N ARG A 45 -9.08 -6.93 -16.73
CA ARG A 45 -9.16 -6.18 -18.00
C ARG A 45 -10.23 -5.10 -17.97
N GLN A 46 -11.40 -5.33 -17.38
CA GLN A 46 -12.43 -4.30 -17.21
C GLN A 46 -11.94 -3.13 -16.35
N LEU A 47 -11.22 -3.40 -15.25
CA LEU A 47 -10.61 -2.36 -14.41
C LEU A 47 -9.58 -1.53 -15.19
N VAL A 48 -8.74 -2.19 -16.01
CA VAL A 48 -7.80 -1.50 -16.92
C VAL A 48 -8.56 -0.59 -17.88
N ILE A 49 -9.66 -1.05 -18.49
CA ILE A 49 -10.45 -0.26 -19.43
C ILE A 49 -11.03 1.00 -18.75
N HIS A 50 -11.55 0.88 -17.53
CA HIS A 50 -12.02 2.05 -16.77
C HIS A 50 -10.91 3.07 -16.54
N LEU A 51 -9.72 2.60 -16.14
CA LEU A 51 -8.56 3.44 -15.90
C LEU A 51 -8.05 4.09 -17.20
N ARG A 52 -7.89 3.30 -18.26
CA ARG A 52 -7.42 3.75 -19.58
C ARG A 52 -8.35 4.81 -20.15
N ASN A 53 -9.66 4.60 -20.04
CA ASN A 53 -10.66 5.56 -20.50
C ASN A 53 -10.51 6.91 -19.80
N HIS A 54 -10.18 6.93 -18.51
CA HIS A 54 -9.91 8.19 -17.82
C HIS A 54 -8.59 8.83 -18.29
N ILE A 55 -7.50 8.05 -18.39
CA ILE A 55 -6.17 8.56 -18.75
C ILE A 55 -6.16 9.14 -20.18
N TYR A 56 -6.66 8.41 -21.17
CA TYR A 56 -6.66 8.83 -22.57
C TYR A 56 -7.61 10.01 -22.83
N LYS A 57 -8.74 10.10 -22.11
CA LYS A 57 -9.72 11.19 -22.31
C LYS A 57 -9.37 12.47 -21.55
N LYS A 58 -8.33 12.47 -20.70
CA LYS A 58 -7.87 13.68 -20.00
C LYS A 58 -7.34 14.77 -20.97
N GLY A 59 -6.94 14.38 -22.19
CA GLY A 59 -6.43 15.31 -23.22
C GLY A 59 -7.43 15.71 -24.32
N SER A 60 -8.63 15.13 -24.34
CA SER A 60 -9.60 15.34 -25.42
C SER A 60 -11.00 14.99 -24.90
N THR A 61 -11.95 15.94 -25.00
CA THR A 61 -13.41 15.85 -24.71
C THR A 61 -13.96 16.41 -23.38
N THR A 62 -15.24 16.77 -23.46
CA THR A 62 -16.10 17.61 -22.62
C THR A 62 -16.14 17.28 -21.11
N SER A 63 -16.41 18.30 -20.29
CA SER A 63 -16.35 18.26 -18.81
C SER A 63 -17.22 17.18 -18.14
N LYS A 64 -18.29 16.70 -18.78
CA LYS A 64 -19.21 15.69 -18.23
C LYS A 64 -18.64 14.26 -18.29
N GLN A 65 -18.14 13.84 -19.45
CA GLN A 65 -17.60 12.48 -19.64
C GLN A 65 -16.31 12.24 -18.84
N SER A 66 -15.49 13.30 -18.69
CA SER A 66 -14.33 13.28 -17.78
C SER A 66 -14.75 13.03 -16.32
N ARG A 67 -15.80 13.71 -15.83
CA ARG A 67 -16.34 13.50 -14.48
C ARG A 67 -16.90 12.09 -14.28
N ASP A 68 -17.61 11.54 -15.26
CA ASP A 68 -18.19 10.20 -15.16
C ASP A 68 -17.10 9.12 -15.09
N SER A 69 -16.07 9.21 -15.96
CA SER A 69 -14.93 8.30 -15.92
C SER A 69 -14.13 8.40 -14.61
N PHE A 70 -14.03 9.60 -14.04
CA PHE A 70 -13.39 9.83 -12.75
C PHE A 70 -14.17 9.16 -11.60
N GLN A 71 -15.49 9.31 -11.58
CA GLN A 71 -16.36 8.70 -10.58
C GLN A 71 -16.32 7.17 -10.62
N ASN A 72 -16.15 6.57 -11.80
CA ASN A 72 -16.03 5.12 -11.96
C ASN A 72 -14.78 4.52 -11.30
N ILE A 73 -13.73 5.32 -11.09
CA ILE A 73 -12.48 4.89 -10.43
C ILE A 73 -12.51 5.27 -8.93
N HIS A 74 -13.05 6.45 -8.60
CA HIS A 74 -13.03 7.01 -7.25
C HIS A 74 -14.28 6.64 -6.43
N ASN A 75 -14.64 5.36 -6.44
CA ASN A 75 -15.78 4.84 -5.68
C ASN A 75 -15.44 3.52 -4.97
N TRP A 76 -16.26 3.17 -3.98
CA TRP A 76 -16.05 1.98 -3.17
C TRP A 76 -16.18 0.68 -3.94
N GLN A 77 -16.98 0.60 -5.00
CA GLN A 77 -17.10 -0.61 -5.80
C GLN A 77 -15.77 -0.92 -6.49
N PHE A 78 -15.15 0.08 -7.10
CA PHE A 78 -13.85 -0.06 -7.73
C PHE A 78 -12.77 -0.47 -6.72
N ILE A 79 -12.69 0.21 -5.56
CA ILE A 79 -11.72 -0.12 -4.51
C ILE A 79 -11.98 -1.51 -3.90
N ASN A 80 -13.23 -1.89 -3.67
CA ASN A 80 -13.56 -3.22 -3.17
C ASN A 80 -13.28 -4.32 -4.20
N CYS A 81 -13.45 -4.05 -5.50
CA CYS A 81 -12.96 -4.94 -6.56
C CYS A 81 -11.44 -5.12 -6.46
N LEU A 82 -10.67 -4.03 -6.37
CA LEU A 82 -9.21 -4.14 -6.19
C LEU A 82 -8.86 -4.98 -4.97
N ARG A 83 -9.55 -4.77 -3.83
CA ARG A 83 -9.33 -5.54 -2.60
C ARG A 83 -9.60 -7.03 -2.77
N VAL A 84 -10.69 -7.42 -3.44
CA VAL A 84 -10.99 -8.84 -3.71
C VAL A 84 -9.95 -9.47 -4.61
N TRP A 85 -9.63 -8.83 -5.74
CA TRP A 85 -8.63 -9.37 -6.67
C TRP A 85 -7.25 -9.44 -6.02
N THR A 86 -6.91 -8.47 -5.19
CA THR A 86 -5.70 -8.51 -4.36
C THR A 86 -5.70 -9.75 -3.48
N ARG A 87 -6.79 -10.02 -2.74
CA ARG A 87 -6.86 -11.21 -1.86
C ARG A 87 -6.75 -12.52 -2.64
N ILE A 88 -7.48 -12.66 -3.75
CA ILE A 88 -7.43 -13.86 -4.61
C ILE A 88 -6.01 -14.07 -5.13
N LEU A 89 -5.39 -13.03 -5.69
CA LEU A 89 -4.04 -13.14 -6.23
C LEU A 89 -2.98 -13.29 -5.14
N CYS A 90 -3.18 -12.73 -3.94
CA CYS A 90 -2.30 -13.01 -2.79
C CYS A 90 -2.36 -14.48 -2.39
N GLU A 91 -3.55 -15.08 -2.36
CA GLU A 91 -3.73 -16.45 -1.90
C GLU A 91 -3.27 -17.47 -2.94
N PHE A 92 -3.72 -17.32 -4.18
CA PHE A 92 -3.55 -18.32 -5.21
C PHE A 92 -2.56 -17.94 -6.30
N GLY A 93 -2.02 -16.72 -6.33
CA GLY A 93 -1.10 -16.27 -7.40
C GLY A 93 0.30 -15.91 -6.90
N ALA A 94 0.42 -15.04 -5.90
CA ALA A 94 1.67 -14.40 -5.51
C ALA A 94 2.58 -15.33 -4.70
N LYS A 95 2.03 -16.34 -4.01
CA LYS A 95 2.79 -17.31 -3.21
C LYS A 95 3.63 -18.25 -4.07
N ASP A 96 3.10 -18.65 -5.22
CA ASP A 96 3.71 -19.63 -6.10
C ASP A 96 3.75 -19.15 -7.56
N ARG A 97 4.96 -19.18 -8.16
CA ARG A 97 5.17 -18.76 -9.54
C ARG A 97 4.63 -19.74 -10.57
N SER A 98 4.45 -21.02 -10.20
CA SER A 98 3.79 -22.01 -11.07
C SER A 98 2.28 -21.88 -11.13
N SER A 99 1.67 -21.06 -10.27
CA SER A 99 0.23 -20.87 -10.29
C SER A 99 -0.25 -20.30 -11.64
N PRO A 100 -1.37 -20.82 -12.21
CA PRO A 100 -2.01 -20.22 -13.37
C PRO A 100 -2.39 -18.75 -13.16
N LEU A 101 -2.61 -18.31 -11.91
CA LEU A 101 -2.99 -16.93 -11.58
C LEU A 101 -1.79 -15.98 -11.43
N TYR A 102 -0.55 -16.49 -11.33
CA TYR A 102 0.66 -15.67 -11.18
C TYR A 102 0.80 -14.57 -12.26
N PRO A 103 0.53 -14.82 -13.57
CA PRO A 103 0.64 -13.80 -14.61
C PRO A 103 -0.28 -12.58 -14.39
N LEU A 104 -1.34 -12.72 -13.60
CA LEU A 104 -2.30 -11.64 -13.31
C LEU A 104 -1.83 -10.70 -12.19
N VAL A 105 -0.81 -11.08 -11.42
CA VAL A 105 -0.28 -10.29 -10.28
C VAL A 105 0.27 -8.95 -10.76
N TYR A 106 1.14 -8.96 -11.77
CA TYR A 106 1.75 -7.74 -12.29
C TYR A 106 0.73 -6.78 -12.94
N PRO A 107 -0.20 -7.24 -13.80
CA PRO A 107 -1.31 -6.42 -14.27
C PRO A 107 -2.09 -5.75 -13.14
N LEU A 108 -2.41 -6.47 -12.06
CA LEU A 108 -3.11 -5.87 -10.93
C LEU A 108 -2.28 -4.77 -10.24
N ILE A 109 -0.99 -5.02 -10.00
CA ILE A 109 -0.06 -4.01 -9.45
C ILE A 109 -0.06 -2.75 -10.33
N GLN A 110 0.02 -2.90 -11.65
CA GLN A 110 0.02 -1.78 -12.60
C GLN A 110 -1.29 -0.99 -12.56
N ILE A 111 -2.44 -1.65 -12.45
CA ILE A 111 -3.73 -0.98 -12.30
C ILE A 111 -3.74 -0.15 -11.01
N ILE A 112 -3.30 -0.73 -9.89
CA ILE A 112 -3.25 -0.04 -8.61
C ILE A 112 -2.33 1.18 -8.68
N PHE A 113 -1.15 1.06 -9.30
CA PHE A 113 -0.28 2.21 -9.55
C PHE A 113 -0.91 3.26 -10.45
N GLY A 114 -1.63 2.81 -11.48
CA GLY A 114 -2.38 3.67 -12.37
C GLY A 114 -3.45 4.50 -11.65
N VAL A 115 -4.07 3.99 -10.59
CA VAL A 115 -5.00 4.78 -9.76
C VAL A 115 -4.31 6.02 -9.16
N PHE A 116 -3.03 5.92 -8.77
CA PHE A 116 -2.30 7.06 -8.22
C PHE A 116 -2.08 8.18 -9.24
N SER A 117 -1.95 7.84 -10.53
CA SER A 117 -1.73 8.83 -11.59
C SER A 117 -3.00 9.61 -11.99
N VAL A 118 -4.17 9.12 -11.58
CA VAL A 118 -5.45 9.76 -11.90
C VAL A 118 -5.60 11.12 -11.21
N GLN A 119 -5.27 11.20 -9.91
CA GLN A 119 -5.47 12.42 -9.11
C GLN A 119 -4.36 12.64 -8.08
N LEU A 120 -3.70 13.80 -8.18
CA LEU A 120 -2.59 14.19 -7.32
C LEU A 120 -3.04 14.92 -6.03
N SER A 121 -4.32 15.33 -5.94
CA SER A 121 -4.85 16.11 -4.81
C SER A 121 -4.78 15.41 -3.44
N PRO A 122 -4.38 16.13 -2.37
CA PRO A 122 -4.41 15.67 -0.97
C PRO A 122 -5.78 15.14 -0.49
N LYS A 123 -6.87 15.58 -1.13
CA LYS A 123 -8.24 15.11 -0.85
C LYS A 123 -8.39 13.60 -0.95
N TYR A 124 -7.57 12.96 -1.77
CA TYR A 124 -7.67 11.54 -2.09
C TYR A 124 -6.58 10.71 -1.41
N PHE A 125 -5.86 11.25 -0.43
CA PHE A 125 -4.94 10.45 0.38
C PHE A 125 -5.59 9.21 1.01
N PRO A 126 -6.84 9.24 1.53
CA PRO A 126 -7.48 8.03 2.06
C PRO A 126 -7.56 6.90 1.04
N LEU A 127 -8.00 7.22 -0.19
CA LEU A 127 -8.04 6.26 -1.30
C LEU A 127 -6.64 5.70 -1.61
N ARG A 128 -5.60 6.53 -1.61
CA ARG A 128 -4.23 6.05 -1.84
C ARG A 128 -3.78 5.08 -0.78
N LEU A 129 -4.10 5.33 0.50
CA LEU A 129 -3.75 4.41 1.59
C LEU A 129 -4.42 3.04 1.41
N HIS A 130 -5.65 2.98 0.88
CA HIS A 130 -6.29 1.70 0.52
C HIS A 130 -5.55 0.95 -0.59
N CYS A 131 -5.14 1.66 -1.64
CA CYS A 131 -4.35 1.08 -2.74
C CYS A 131 -2.99 0.58 -2.25
N ILE A 132 -2.32 1.36 -1.39
CA ILE A 132 -1.04 1.00 -0.78
C ILE A 132 -1.15 -0.27 0.07
N ARG A 133 -2.20 -0.42 0.87
CA ARG A 133 -2.48 -1.66 1.62
C ARG A 133 -2.57 -2.88 0.70
N CYS A 134 -3.23 -2.73 -0.45
CA CYS A 134 -3.31 -3.81 -1.44
C CYS A 134 -1.92 -4.19 -1.99
N LEU A 135 -1.09 -3.19 -2.30
CA LEU A 135 0.27 -3.42 -2.79
C LEU A 135 1.16 -4.09 -1.72
N ASN A 136 1.08 -3.66 -0.47
CA ASN A 136 1.79 -4.30 0.65
C ASN A 136 1.36 -5.76 0.83
N GLN A 137 0.05 -6.06 0.71
CA GLN A 137 -0.45 -7.42 0.77
C GLN A 137 0.15 -8.32 -0.31
N ILE A 138 0.23 -7.84 -1.55
CA ILE A 138 0.82 -8.60 -2.67
C ILE A 138 2.31 -8.83 -2.43
N ALA A 139 3.06 -7.80 -2.06
CA ALA A 139 4.48 -7.91 -1.75
C ALA A 139 4.74 -8.90 -0.60
N LYS A 140 3.93 -8.83 0.46
CA LYS A 140 4.00 -9.74 1.62
C LYS A 140 3.68 -11.19 1.23
N ALA A 141 2.63 -11.41 0.44
CA ALA A 141 2.23 -12.73 -0.04
C ALA A 141 3.30 -13.40 -0.90
N SER A 142 4.05 -12.62 -1.68
CA SER A 142 5.21 -13.11 -2.45
C SER A 142 6.48 -13.32 -1.61
N HIS A 143 6.40 -13.18 -0.28
CA HIS A 143 7.56 -13.18 0.63
C HIS A 143 8.66 -12.19 0.27
N GLY A 144 8.31 -11.07 -0.39
CA GLY A 144 9.27 -10.06 -0.87
C GLY A 144 9.99 -10.42 -2.18
N ARG A 145 9.63 -11.53 -2.84
CA ARG A 145 10.19 -11.91 -4.16
C ARG A 145 9.73 -10.97 -5.28
N ILE A 146 8.53 -10.41 -5.16
CA ILE A 146 8.03 -9.37 -6.04
C ILE A 146 8.25 -8.04 -5.31
N TYR A 147 9.26 -7.29 -5.77
CA TYR A 147 9.50 -5.95 -5.23
C TYR A 147 8.46 -4.97 -5.78
N VAL A 148 7.72 -4.31 -4.87
CA VAL A 148 6.70 -3.31 -5.21
C VAL A 148 7.10 -1.97 -4.56
N PRO A 149 7.47 -0.92 -5.32
CA PRO A 149 8.01 0.33 -4.76
C PRO A 149 6.93 1.24 -4.14
N VAL A 150 6.37 0.82 -3.02
CA VAL A 150 5.27 1.51 -2.32
C VAL A 150 5.73 2.82 -1.68
N SER A 151 6.96 2.87 -1.18
CA SER A 151 7.51 4.03 -0.46
C SER A 151 7.40 5.32 -1.28
N ALA A 152 7.66 5.27 -2.59
CA ALA A 152 7.56 6.41 -3.50
C ALA A 152 6.15 7.06 -3.52
N GLN A 153 5.10 6.31 -3.21
CA GLN A 153 3.72 6.80 -3.18
C GLN A 153 3.32 7.37 -1.82
N LEU A 154 3.97 6.92 -0.73
CA LEU A 154 3.74 7.40 0.64
C LEU A 154 4.54 8.67 0.95
N LEU A 155 5.78 8.74 0.47
CA LEU A 155 6.69 9.86 0.74
C LEU A 155 6.09 11.25 0.45
N PRO A 156 5.36 11.48 -0.67
CA PRO A 156 4.73 12.78 -0.96
C PRO A 156 3.74 13.25 0.12
N ILE A 157 3.14 12.35 0.91
CA ILE A 157 2.23 12.73 2.00
C ILE A 157 2.97 13.58 3.03
N PHE A 158 4.22 13.21 3.38
CA PHE A 158 5.06 13.93 4.33
C PHE A 158 5.60 15.27 3.79
N GLN A 159 5.50 15.52 2.48
CA GLN A 159 5.84 16.80 1.88
C GLN A 159 4.64 17.69 1.58
N SER A 160 3.43 17.18 1.83
CA SER A 160 2.19 17.90 1.56
C SER A 160 2.16 19.27 2.24
N SER A 161 1.61 20.26 1.54
CA SER A 161 1.52 21.63 2.06
C SER A 161 0.65 21.71 3.32
N GLU A 162 -0.23 20.73 3.47
CA GLU A 162 -1.21 20.56 4.54
C GLU A 162 -0.53 20.27 5.87
N LEU A 163 0.55 19.46 5.89
CA LEU A 163 1.33 19.15 7.10
C LEU A 163 2.33 20.25 7.47
N LYS A 164 2.54 21.23 6.58
CA LYS A 164 3.43 22.38 6.77
C LYS A 164 2.67 23.63 7.20
N LYS A 165 1.42 23.49 7.62
CA LYS A 165 0.55 24.56 8.12
C LYS A 165 0.14 24.25 9.55
N GLU A 166 -0.26 25.29 10.28
CA GLU A 166 -0.79 25.10 11.63
C GLU A 166 -2.06 24.25 11.62
N LEU A 167 -2.13 23.37 12.61
CA LEU A 167 -3.23 22.43 12.79
C LEU A 167 -4.48 23.20 13.23
N LYS A 168 -5.58 23.04 12.49
CA LYS A 168 -6.85 23.61 12.92
C LYS A 168 -7.48 22.74 14.02
N PRO A 169 -8.08 23.36 15.06
CA PRO A 169 -8.82 22.61 16.07
C PRO A 169 -9.96 21.83 15.42
N ASN A 170 -10.34 20.71 16.03
CA ASN A 170 -11.41 19.87 15.51
C ASN A 170 -12.74 20.61 15.66
N THR A 171 -13.38 20.95 14.56
CA THR A 171 -14.72 21.57 14.54
C THR A 171 -15.85 20.55 14.35
N SER A 172 -15.52 19.29 14.03
CA SER A 172 -16.47 18.23 13.71
C SER A 172 -16.01 16.87 14.27
N LYS A 173 -16.92 15.89 14.23
CA LYS A 173 -16.64 14.50 14.62
C LYS A 173 -15.42 13.97 13.86
N PRO A 174 -14.48 13.27 14.53
CA PRO A 174 -13.30 12.73 13.88
C PRO A 174 -13.68 11.75 12.76
N LEU A 175 -13.12 11.98 11.57
CA LEU A 175 -13.33 11.11 10.41
C LEU A 175 -12.47 9.86 10.53
N ASN A 176 -13.08 8.70 10.35
CA ASN A 176 -12.35 7.44 10.22
C ASN A 176 -11.84 7.27 8.77
N ILE A 177 -10.52 7.39 8.59
CA ILE A 177 -9.86 7.27 7.28
C ILE A 177 -10.10 5.89 6.64
N THR A 178 -10.32 4.84 7.44
CA THR A 178 -10.61 3.48 6.97
C THR A 178 -11.89 3.38 6.14
N TYR A 179 -12.83 4.31 6.34
CA TYR A 179 -14.11 4.35 5.64
C TYR A 179 -14.26 5.59 4.74
N ALA A 180 -13.14 6.26 4.42
CA ALA A 180 -13.12 7.42 3.54
C ALA A 180 -12.32 7.13 2.26
N LEU A 181 -12.85 7.56 1.11
CA LEU A 181 -12.07 7.63 -0.15
C LEU A 181 -11.63 9.05 -0.47
N LYS A 182 -12.36 10.04 0.02
CA LYS A 182 -12.07 11.46 -0.15
C LYS A 182 -12.43 12.23 1.11
N VAL A 183 -11.80 13.39 1.27
CA VAL A 183 -12.10 14.35 2.33
C VAL A 183 -12.37 15.74 1.78
N SER A 184 -13.13 16.54 2.52
CA SER A 184 -13.36 17.95 2.21
C SER A 184 -12.14 18.81 2.56
N GLU A 185 -12.06 20.03 2.03
CA GLU A 185 -10.97 20.98 2.32
C GLU A 185 -10.86 21.34 3.80
N ASN A 186 -11.99 21.38 4.51
CA ASN A 186 -12.02 21.68 5.94
C ASN A 186 -11.48 20.52 6.76
N GLU A 187 -11.84 19.29 6.40
CA GLU A 187 -11.38 18.07 7.08
C GLU A 187 -9.88 17.82 6.89
N ILE A 188 -9.33 18.13 5.72
CA ILE A 188 -7.88 17.97 5.43
C ILE A 188 -6.99 18.72 6.42
N ARG A 189 -7.47 19.87 6.94
CA ARG A 189 -6.73 20.71 7.89
C ARG A 189 -7.02 20.39 9.35
N SER A 190 -7.98 19.50 9.61
CA SER A 190 -8.34 19.07 10.95
C SER A 190 -7.18 18.32 11.60
N LYS A 191 -6.87 18.65 12.86
CA LYS A 191 -5.83 17.97 13.64
C LYS A 191 -6.05 16.45 13.70
N SER A 192 -7.29 16.01 13.95
CA SER A 192 -7.60 14.58 14.03
C SER A 192 -7.34 13.84 12.71
N TYR A 193 -7.70 14.45 11.58
CA TYR A 193 -7.46 13.83 10.27
C TYR A 193 -5.97 13.73 9.96
N GLN A 194 -5.21 14.81 10.16
CA GLN A 194 -3.77 14.81 9.89
C GLN A 194 -3.02 13.83 10.78
N GLN A 195 -3.41 13.72 12.05
CA GLN A 195 -2.84 12.72 12.95
C GLN A 195 -3.08 11.30 12.45
N ASN A 196 -4.33 10.93 12.17
CA ASN A 196 -4.67 9.61 11.63
C ASN A 196 -3.95 9.34 10.30
N LEU A 197 -3.82 10.35 9.43
CA LEU A 197 -3.15 10.23 8.14
C LEU A 197 -1.65 9.94 8.31
N VAL A 198 -0.97 10.67 9.20
CA VAL A 198 0.46 10.48 9.47
C VAL A 198 0.71 9.13 10.13
N GLU A 199 -0.07 8.77 11.14
CA GLU A 199 0.03 7.49 11.83
C GLU A 199 -0.16 6.31 10.86
N GLU A 200 -1.20 6.35 10.02
CA GLU A 200 -1.42 5.31 9.02
C GLU A 200 -0.30 5.27 7.97
N SER A 201 0.19 6.43 7.52
CA SER A 201 1.29 6.48 6.54
C SER A 201 2.58 5.90 7.11
N ILE A 202 2.88 6.17 8.38
CA ILE A 202 4.02 5.59 9.11
C ILE A 202 3.83 4.07 9.26
N HIS A 203 2.64 3.62 9.65
CA HIS A 203 2.32 2.21 9.76
C HIS A 203 2.52 1.47 8.42
N LEU A 204 2.02 2.02 7.30
CA LEU A 204 2.18 1.40 5.98
C LEU A 204 3.61 1.40 5.48
N LEU A 205 4.42 2.43 5.81
CA LEU A 205 5.86 2.41 5.55
C LEU A 205 6.56 1.33 6.37
N LEU A 206 6.23 1.21 7.66
CA LEU A 206 6.80 0.19 8.54
C LEU A 206 6.45 -1.22 8.06
N GLU A 207 5.17 -1.47 7.74
CA GLU A 207 4.70 -2.72 7.14
C GLU A 207 5.46 -3.01 5.85
N HIS A 208 5.58 -2.03 4.95
CA HIS A 208 6.27 -2.20 3.67
C HIS A 208 7.73 -2.66 3.85
N PHE A 209 8.50 -1.96 4.69
CA PHE A 209 9.92 -2.29 4.90
C PHE A 209 10.12 -3.55 5.74
N SER A 210 9.14 -3.95 6.55
CA SER A 210 9.20 -5.23 7.28
C SER A 210 9.27 -6.43 6.35
N ILE A 211 8.66 -6.34 5.16
CA ILE A 211 8.66 -7.40 4.14
C ILE A 211 10.09 -7.69 3.69
N TYR A 212 10.92 -6.65 3.60
CA TYR A 212 12.32 -6.72 3.14
C TYR A 212 13.32 -6.70 4.30
N SER A 213 12.87 -6.81 5.55
CA SER A 213 13.72 -6.58 6.73
C SER A 213 14.89 -7.56 6.88
N TYR A 214 14.86 -8.71 6.21
CA TYR A 214 15.95 -9.69 6.14
C TYR A 214 16.78 -9.61 4.86
N SER A 215 16.40 -8.73 3.91
CA SER A 215 17.12 -8.62 2.64
C SER A 215 18.53 -8.08 2.86
N ILE A 216 19.51 -8.67 2.18
CA ILE A 216 20.90 -8.20 2.19
C ILE A 216 21.04 -6.75 1.69
N CYS A 217 20.11 -6.30 0.84
CA CYS A 217 20.05 -4.94 0.27
C CYS A 217 19.21 -3.97 1.11
N PHE A 218 18.75 -4.36 2.30
CA PHE A 218 17.91 -3.50 3.15
C PHE A 218 18.57 -2.14 3.49
N PRO A 219 19.87 -2.06 3.84
CA PRO A 219 20.54 -0.79 4.10
C PRO A 219 20.47 0.18 2.92
N GLU A 220 20.71 -0.30 1.70
CA GLU A 220 20.62 0.50 0.48
C GLU A 220 19.18 0.91 0.17
N LEU A 221 18.22 0.02 0.41
CA LEU A 221 16.79 0.29 0.19
C LEU A 221 16.28 1.44 1.07
N ILE A 222 16.72 1.47 2.34
CA ILE A 222 16.17 2.38 3.34
C ILE A 222 16.90 3.73 3.42
N PHE A 223 18.14 3.79 2.92
CA PHE A 223 18.96 4.99 2.93
C PHE A 223 18.29 6.22 2.28
N PRO A 224 17.83 6.18 1.00
CA PRO A 224 17.21 7.35 0.37
C PRO A 224 15.91 7.77 1.08
N ILE A 225 15.17 6.79 1.61
CA ILE A 225 13.92 6.99 2.32
C ILE A 225 14.16 7.71 3.65
N SER A 226 15.19 7.29 4.39
CA SER A 226 15.57 7.89 5.67
C SER A 226 16.04 9.34 5.50
N ILE A 227 16.81 9.63 4.44
CA ILE A 227 17.21 11.01 4.10
C ILE A 227 15.97 11.87 3.82
N PHE A 228 15.07 11.37 2.97
CA PHE A 228 13.84 12.09 2.63
C PHE A 228 12.98 12.37 3.88
N LEU A 229 12.75 11.34 4.70
CA LEU A 229 11.95 11.47 5.93
C LEU A 229 12.61 12.41 6.92
N LYS A 230 13.94 12.39 7.06
CA LYS A 230 14.68 13.31 7.94
C LYS A 230 14.53 14.76 7.48
N LYS A 231 14.54 15.02 6.17
CA LYS A 231 14.28 16.36 5.61
C LYS A 231 12.84 16.79 5.88
N SER A 232 11.85 15.95 5.54
CA SER A 232 10.44 16.24 5.75
C SER A 232 10.09 16.45 7.23
N GLY A 233 10.67 15.65 8.13
CA GLY A 233 10.50 15.79 9.57
C GLY A 233 11.02 17.12 10.13
N LYS A 234 12.12 17.66 9.58
CA LYS A 234 12.62 19.00 9.95
C LYS A 234 11.66 20.11 9.50
N GLU A 235 11.12 20.01 8.29
CA GLU A 235 10.18 20.98 7.74
C GLU A 235 8.85 21.01 8.53
N ILE A 236 8.32 19.82 8.89
CA ILE A 236 7.07 19.69 9.66
C ILE A 236 7.25 20.16 11.11
N ARG A 237 8.45 20.03 11.70
CA ARG A 237 8.74 20.28 13.12
C ARG A 237 8.22 21.62 13.63
N ARG A 238 8.26 22.66 12.80
CA ARG A 238 7.79 24.01 13.15
C ARG A 238 6.30 24.05 13.48
N HIS A 239 5.47 23.29 12.76
CA HIS A 239 4.00 23.35 12.86
C HIS A 239 3.41 22.16 13.61
N ALA A 240 4.06 20.99 13.54
CA ALA A 240 3.62 19.79 14.23
C ALA A 240 4.81 18.99 14.81
N PRO A 241 5.33 19.39 15.98
CA PRO A 241 6.45 18.70 16.64
C PRO A 241 6.19 17.21 16.90
N SER A 242 4.94 16.84 17.21
CA SER A 242 4.54 15.45 17.42
C SER A 242 4.79 14.57 16.19
N PHE A 243 4.41 15.04 15.00
CA PHE A 243 4.62 14.29 13.75
C PHE A 243 6.11 14.14 13.44
N SER A 244 6.90 15.20 13.67
CA SER A 244 8.36 15.14 13.53
C SER A 244 8.99 14.10 14.45
N LYS A 245 8.50 13.98 15.70
CA LYS A 245 8.93 12.95 16.66
C LYS A 245 8.61 11.55 16.14
N GLN A 246 7.39 11.30 15.66
CA GLN A 246 7.00 9.99 15.10
C GLN A 246 7.87 9.60 13.88
N ILE A 247 8.15 10.55 12.97
CA ILE A 247 9.04 10.31 11.83
C ILE A 247 10.45 9.97 12.30
N THR A 248 10.95 10.67 13.31
CA THR A 248 12.29 10.41 13.88
C THR A 248 12.36 9.03 14.53
N GLU A 249 11.31 8.60 15.22
CA GLU A 249 11.20 7.26 15.79
C GLU A 249 11.17 6.18 14.70
N LEU A 250 10.43 6.40 13.60
CA LEU A 250 10.42 5.50 12.45
C LEU A 250 11.83 5.35 11.85
N ILE A 251 12.56 6.44 11.65
CA ILE A 251 13.93 6.41 11.12
C ILE A 251 14.85 5.61 12.05
N LYS A 252 14.75 5.79 13.37
CA LYS A 252 15.53 4.98 14.32
C LYS A 252 15.28 3.48 14.15
N LYS A 253 14.02 3.07 13.93
CA LYS A 253 13.67 1.66 13.69
C LYS A 253 14.33 1.13 12.41
N PHE A 254 14.35 1.94 11.35
CA PHE A 254 15.05 1.62 10.11
C PHE A 254 16.57 1.50 10.29
N ASP A 255 17.18 2.42 11.03
CA ASP A 255 18.62 2.39 11.32
C ASP A 255 19.02 1.16 12.13
N LEU A 256 18.21 0.76 13.12
CA LEU A 256 18.43 -0.46 13.90
C LEU A 256 18.42 -1.72 13.01
N ASN A 257 17.46 -1.80 12.09
CA ASN A 257 17.41 -2.94 11.16
C ASN A 257 18.54 -2.90 10.13
N SER A 258 18.94 -1.71 9.68
CA SER A 258 20.10 -1.54 8.80
C SER A 258 21.38 -2.06 9.46
N LYS A 259 21.64 -1.69 10.72
CA LYS A 259 22.79 -2.20 11.51
C LYS A 259 22.73 -3.73 11.67
N PHE A 260 21.55 -4.26 12.01
CA PHE A 260 21.33 -5.71 12.12
C PHE A 260 21.70 -6.47 10.84
N ILE A 261 21.40 -5.90 9.67
CA ILE A 261 21.75 -6.51 8.38
C ILE A 261 23.23 -6.35 8.05
N ILE A 262 23.83 -5.18 8.31
CA ILE A 262 25.25 -4.93 8.07
C ILE A 262 26.12 -5.91 8.86
N GLU A 263 25.87 -6.07 10.18
CA GLU A 263 26.62 -6.99 11.05
C GLU A 263 26.61 -8.45 10.57
N ARG A 264 25.56 -8.86 9.85
CA ARG A 264 25.42 -10.20 9.26
C ARG A 264 26.02 -10.27 7.87
N ARG A 265 25.83 -9.22 7.07
CA ARG A 265 26.39 -9.09 5.72
C ARG A 265 27.91 -9.07 5.75
N ASP A 266 28.54 -8.48 6.76
CA ASP A 266 30.00 -8.46 6.89
C ASP A 266 30.61 -9.85 7.11
N LYS A 267 29.81 -10.83 7.52
CA LYS A 267 30.21 -12.24 7.73
C LYS A 267 29.98 -13.11 6.50
N VAL A 268 29.40 -12.56 5.44
CA VAL A 268 29.08 -13.30 4.23
C VAL A 268 30.32 -13.55 3.40
N THR A 269 30.47 -14.78 2.90
CA THR A 269 31.60 -15.21 2.05
C THR A 269 31.25 -15.28 0.55
N PHE A 270 29.99 -15.03 0.17
CA PHE A 270 29.52 -15.12 -1.20
C PHE A 270 29.51 -13.76 -1.92
N SER A 271 29.59 -13.81 -3.25
CA SER A 271 29.66 -12.63 -4.11
C SER A 271 28.26 -12.16 -4.54
N PRO A 272 28.06 -10.87 -4.91
CA PRO A 272 26.81 -10.40 -5.50
C PRO A 272 26.36 -11.15 -6.78
N LYS A 273 27.23 -11.95 -7.39
CA LYS A 273 26.87 -12.82 -8.52
C LYS A 273 26.17 -14.11 -8.09
N ASP A 274 26.27 -14.50 -6.82
CA ASP A 274 25.67 -15.71 -6.26
C ASP A 274 24.20 -15.45 -5.88
N PHE A 275 23.33 -15.31 -6.89
CA PHE A 275 21.92 -14.93 -6.70
C PHE A 275 21.16 -15.83 -5.73
N GLU A 276 21.38 -17.15 -5.77
CA GLU A 276 20.72 -18.08 -4.86
C GLU A 276 21.14 -17.87 -3.39
N LYS A 277 22.44 -17.61 -3.17
CA LYS A 277 22.97 -17.31 -1.83
C LYS A 277 22.48 -15.96 -1.32
N MET A 278 22.36 -14.97 -2.20
CA MET A 278 21.74 -13.68 -1.85
C MET A 278 20.26 -13.82 -1.48
N GLN A 279 19.50 -14.63 -2.22
CA GLN A 279 18.08 -14.86 -1.94
C GLN A 279 17.87 -15.65 -0.64
N SER A 280 18.75 -16.60 -0.34
CA SER A 280 18.71 -17.40 0.89
C SER A 280 19.32 -16.70 2.11
N PHE A 281 19.82 -15.46 1.97
CA PHE A 281 20.40 -14.69 3.07
C PHE A 281 19.41 -14.57 4.24
N LEU A 282 19.84 -15.06 5.41
CA LEU A 282 19.06 -15.10 6.66
C LEU A 282 17.74 -15.88 6.60
N GLU A 283 17.49 -16.70 5.56
CA GLU A 283 16.29 -17.52 5.52
C GLU A 283 16.21 -18.52 6.68
N VAL A 284 17.34 -19.11 7.07
CA VAL A 284 17.41 -20.07 8.18
C VAL A 284 17.07 -19.38 9.50
N GLU A 285 17.66 -18.21 9.78
CA GLU A 285 17.37 -17.44 10.98
C GLU A 285 15.89 -17.01 11.02
N ARG A 286 15.35 -16.56 9.89
CA ARG A 286 13.94 -16.19 9.74
C ARG A 286 13.01 -17.36 10.00
N LYS A 287 13.30 -18.55 9.44
CA LYS A 287 12.51 -19.79 9.65
C LYS A 287 12.67 -20.32 11.07
N GLY A 288 13.83 -20.11 11.69
CA GLY A 288 14.10 -20.41 13.11
C GLY A 288 13.45 -19.46 14.11
N GLY A 289 12.62 -18.52 13.65
CA GLY A 289 11.85 -17.62 14.51
C GLY A 289 12.60 -16.38 15.00
N LEU A 290 13.82 -16.13 14.51
CA LEU A 290 14.53 -14.91 14.84
C LEU A 290 13.82 -13.72 14.19
N LEU A 291 13.24 -12.86 15.03
CA LEU A 291 12.61 -11.62 14.58
C LEU A 291 13.64 -10.51 14.37
N SER A 292 13.62 -9.90 13.19
CA SER A 292 14.34 -8.67 12.88
C SER A 292 13.84 -7.50 13.76
N PRO A 293 14.66 -6.47 14.01
CA PRO A 293 14.26 -5.31 14.81
C PRO A 293 12.92 -4.68 14.38
N ILE A 294 12.67 -4.56 13.07
CA ILE A 294 11.40 -4.01 12.55
C ILE A 294 10.23 -4.95 12.83
N GLN A 295 10.41 -6.26 12.70
CA GLN A 295 9.33 -7.22 12.94
C GLN A 295 8.93 -7.30 14.41
N ARG A 296 9.88 -7.17 15.34
CA ARG A 296 9.57 -7.10 16.78
C ARG A 296 8.66 -5.92 17.10
N GLU A 297 8.86 -4.80 16.42
CA GLU A 297 8.06 -3.59 16.61
C GLU A 297 6.68 -3.66 15.97
N LEU A 298 6.48 -4.48 14.94
CA LEU A 298 5.14 -4.71 14.35
C LEU A 298 4.29 -5.71 15.15
N ASN A 299 4.93 -6.58 15.93
CA ASN A 299 4.26 -7.59 16.75
C ASN A 299 3.97 -7.09 18.18
N ARG A 300 4.35 -5.86 18.52
CA ARG A 300 4.01 -5.17 19.78
C ARG A 300 2.74 -4.35 19.61
#